data_AF-A0A2A7MS60-F1
#
_entry.id   AF-A0A2A7MS60-F1
#
_cell.length_a   1.000
_cell.length_b   1.000
_cell.length_c   1.000
_cell.angle_alpha   90.00
_cell.angle_beta   90.00
_cell.angle_gamma   90.00
#
_symmetry.space_group_name_H-M   'P 1'
#
loop_
_entity.id
_entity.type
_entity.pdbx_description
1 polymer ?
#
loop_
_entity_poly.entity_id
_entity_poly.type
_entity_poly.pdbx_seq_one_letter_code
_entity_poly.pdbx_strand_id
1 'polypeptide(L)'
;MPWQPPYASAADLAGWLGVEVDPELALATEAASRAIDRACNRQFGQISSSEFRYYTAEWHHDRWLVGIDDLMTDTSLTVEVDNDQDGVPEAEITEYRLTPINAAAIGKPWTAIEILPSSPVKPNGLHHGVRVSARWGWSAVPNAIKLATMIQASRLYERRQNVAGQLREKEVDDVRLQWGLTGGTVELDADVLASVGAYRRVWAAV
;
A
#
# COMPACT_ATOMS: atom_id res chain seq x y z
N MET A 1 -5.63 -5.91 -7.22
CA MET A 1 -4.90 -6.90 -6.39
C MET A 1 -5.92 -7.79 -5.68
N PRO A 2 -5.66 -9.10 -5.53
CA PRO A 2 -6.54 -9.98 -4.76
C PRO A 2 -6.70 -9.46 -3.31
N TRP A 3 -7.88 -9.67 -2.75
CA TRP A 3 -8.25 -9.20 -1.41
C TRP A 3 -7.29 -9.74 -0.35
N GLN A 4 -6.52 -8.86 0.29
CA GLN A 4 -5.57 -9.23 1.35
C GLN A 4 -6.24 -9.17 2.72
N PRO A 5 -5.75 -9.89 3.74
CA PRO A 5 -6.30 -9.78 5.09
C PRO A 5 -6.25 -8.34 5.64
N PRO A 6 -7.15 -8.00 6.59
CA PRO A 6 -7.14 -6.71 7.27
C PRO A 6 -5.86 -6.53 8.10
N TYR A 7 -5.47 -5.27 8.32
CA TYR A 7 -4.23 -4.92 9.04
C TYR A 7 -4.28 -5.12 10.55
N ALA A 8 -5.48 -5.21 11.09
CA ALA A 8 -5.78 -5.55 12.47
C ALA A 8 -6.92 -6.57 12.48
N SER A 9 -6.89 -7.50 13.42
CA SER A 9 -7.97 -8.47 13.60
C SER A 9 -9.15 -7.88 14.39
N ALA A 10 -10.31 -8.50 14.30
CA ALA A 10 -11.45 -8.16 15.14
C ALA A 10 -11.14 -8.31 16.64
N ALA A 11 -10.26 -9.25 17.01
CA ALA A 11 -9.81 -9.45 18.38
C ALA A 11 -8.92 -8.30 18.87
N ASP A 12 -8.04 -7.77 18.00
CA ASP A 12 -7.21 -6.61 18.33
C ASP A 12 -8.09 -5.38 18.60
N LEU A 13 -9.12 -5.16 17.77
CA LEU A 13 -10.07 -4.07 17.96
C LEU A 13 -10.95 -4.26 19.21
N ALA A 14 -11.38 -5.49 19.47
CA ALA A 14 -12.14 -5.83 20.67
C ALA A 14 -11.33 -5.52 21.94
N GLY A 15 -10.05 -5.92 21.97
CA GLY A 15 -9.12 -5.60 23.05
C GLY A 15 -8.87 -4.11 23.21
N TRP A 16 -8.79 -3.36 22.11
CA TRP A 16 -8.66 -1.89 22.13
C TRP A 16 -9.89 -1.19 22.73
N LEU A 17 -11.08 -1.65 22.38
CA LEU A 17 -12.35 -1.07 22.83
C LEU A 17 -12.80 -1.58 24.21
N GLY A 18 -12.23 -2.68 24.69
CA GLY A 18 -12.67 -3.36 25.92
C GLY A 18 -14.03 -4.06 25.77
N VAL A 19 -14.36 -4.51 24.56
CA VAL A 19 -15.64 -5.20 24.24
C VAL A 19 -15.38 -6.65 23.82
N GLU A 20 -16.43 -7.47 23.80
CA GLU A 20 -16.34 -8.82 23.25
C GLU A 20 -16.23 -8.81 21.72
N VAL A 21 -15.71 -9.90 21.15
CA VAL A 21 -15.55 -10.03 19.69
C VAL A 21 -16.92 -10.17 19.02
N ASP A 22 -17.23 -9.22 18.15
CA ASP A 22 -18.49 -9.11 17.39
C ASP A 22 -18.16 -9.19 15.88
N PRO A 23 -18.96 -9.90 15.05
CA PRO A 23 -18.79 -9.89 13.58
C PRO A 23 -18.72 -8.50 12.97
N GLU A 24 -19.37 -7.49 13.56
CA GLU A 24 -19.32 -6.12 13.07
C GLU A 24 -17.94 -5.47 13.21
N LEU A 25 -17.12 -5.91 14.17
CA LEU A 25 -15.73 -5.46 14.31
C LEU A 25 -14.90 -5.88 13.09
N ALA A 26 -15.14 -7.08 12.55
CA ALA A 26 -14.43 -7.55 11.36
C ALA A 26 -14.74 -6.67 10.14
N LEU A 27 -16.01 -6.27 9.97
CA LEU A 27 -16.42 -5.34 8.92
C LEU A 27 -15.77 -3.97 9.08
N ALA A 28 -15.70 -3.46 10.32
CA ALA A 28 -15.07 -2.18 10.61
C ALA A 28 -13.55 -2.20 10.33
N THR A 29 -12.84 -3.27 10.75
CA THR A 29 -11.39 -3.42 10.49
C THR A 29 -11.08 -3.55 9.01
N GLU A 30 -11.94 -4.24 8.26
CA GLU A 30 -11.79 -4.42 6.82
C GLU A 30 -12.00 -3.10 6.08
N ALA A 31 -13.09 -2.41 6.36
CA ALA A 31 -13.38 -1.10 5.76
C ALA A 31 -12.29 -0.06 6.09
N ALA A 32 -11.79 -0.04 7.34
CA ALA A 32 -10.69 0.82 7.75
C ALA A 32 -9.39 0.52 6.99
N SER A 33 -9.04 -0.76 6.85
CA SER A 33 -7.85 -1.18 6.09
C SER A 33 -7.92 -0.71 4.63
N ARG A 34 -9.09 -0.83 3.97
CA ARG A 34 -9.28 -0.33 2.60
C ARG A 34 -9.25 1.19 2.47
N ALA A 35 -9.74 1.91 3.47
CA ALA A 35 -9.63 3.37 3.49
C ALA A 35 -8.16 3.81 3.59
N ILE A 36 -7.35 3.10 4.40
CA ILE A 36 -5.90 3.35 4.50
C ILE A 36 -5.19 3.01 3.19
N ASP A 37 -5.58 1.93 2.50
CA ASP A 37 -5.01 1.57 1.20
C ASP A 37 -5.20 2.69 0.18
N ARG A 38 -6.43 3.23 0.10
CA ARG A 38 -6.76 4.35 -0.79
C ARG A 38 -6.01 5.61 -0.42
N ALA A 39 -5.91 5.94 0.87
CA ALA A 39 -5.19 7.13 1.31
C ALA A 39 -3.68 7.05 1.04
N CYS A 40 -3.09 5.87 1.20
CA CYS A 40 -1.66 5.65 0.98
C CYS A 40 -1.31 5.36 -0.48
N ASN A 41 -2.30 5.08 -1.35
CA ASN A 41 -2.11 4.50 -2.69
C ASN A 41 -1.17 3.28 -2.66
N ARG A 42 -1.31 2.45 -1.62
CA ARG A 42 -0.37 1.38 -1.29
C ARG A 42 -1.06 0.33 -0.44
N GLN A 43 -0.56 -0.91 -0.49
CA GLN A 43 -1.06 -2.02 0.31
C GLN A 43 0.06 -2.60 1.19
N PHE A 44 -0.24 -2.88 2.45
CA PHE A 44 0.73 -3.35 3.46
C PHE A 44 0.62 -4.85 3.76
N GLY A 45 -0.26 -5.57 3.08
CA GLY A 45 -0.33 -7.04 3.14
C GLY A 45 0.76 -7.69 2.29
N GLN A 46 1.10 -8.95 2.57
CA GLN A 46 2.01 -9.76 1.76
C GLN A 46 1.27 -10.94 1.14
N ILE A 47 1.55 -11.21 -0.14
CA ILE A 47 1.01 -12.38 -0.83
C ILE A 47 1.76 -13.64 -0.37
N SER A 48 1.02 -14.71 -0.12
CA SER A 48 1.56 -15.99 0.37
C SER A 48 2.39 -16.74 -0.69
N SER A 49 2.08 -16.56 -1.97
CA SER A 49 2.76 -17.16 -3.11
C SER A 49 3.40 -16.11 -4.03
N SER A 50 4.40 -16.55 -4.81
CA SER A 50 4.96 -15.71 -5.87
C SER A 50 3.91 -15.51 -6.97
N GLU A 51 3.74 -14.29 -7.44
CA GLU A 51 2.87 -13.93 -8.57
C GLU A 51 3.68 -13.17 -9.61
N PHE A 52 3.43 -13.45 -10.88
CA PHE A 52 3.99 -12.65 -11.98
C PHE A 52 3.09 -11.47 -12.31
N ARG A 53 3.70 -10.32 -12.62
CA ARG A 53 3.03 -9.09 -13.07
C ARG A 53 3.80 -8.49 -14.22
N TYR A 54 3.06 -7.86 -15.13
CA TYR A 54 3.63 -7.17 -16.28
C TYR A 54 3.80 -5.68 -16.02
N TYR A 55 5.00 -5.18 -16.28
CA TYR A 55 5.40 -3.80 -16.07
C TYR A 55 5.96 -3.22 -17.38
N THR A 56 5.95 -1.89 -17.45
CA THR A 56 6.56 -1.16 -18.56
C THR A 56 7.92 -0.66 -18.12
N ALA A 57 8.94 -0.89 -18.94
CA ALA A 57 10.27 -0.34 -18.73
C ALA A 57 10.34 1.06 -19.34
N GLU A 58 10.83 2.02 -18.57
CA GLU A 58 11.04 3.40 -19.00
C GLU A 58 12.54 3.67 -19.13
N TRP A 59 12.95 4.33 -20.21
CA TRP A 59 14.35 4.71 -20.40
C TRP A 59 14.63 6.04 -19.70
N HIS A 60 15.57 6.06 -18.75
CA HIS A 60 15.89 7.23 -17.97
C HIS A 60 17.38 7.33 -17.68
N HIS A 61 18.06 8.38 -18.19
CA HIS A 61 19.50 8.63 -17.97
C HIS A 61 20.40 7.41 -18.23
N ASP A 62 20.36 6.87 -19.45
CA ASP A 62 21.24 5.77 -19.92
C ASP A 62 21.00 4.40 -19.26
N ARG A 63 19.84 4.22 -18.65
CA ARG A 63 19.42 2.97 -17.99
C ARG A 63 17.92 2.76 -18.15
N TRP A 64 17.51 1.50 -18.08
CA TRP A 64 16.11 1.13 -18.02
C TRP A 64 15.66 1.07 -16.56
N LEU A 65 14.56 1.74 -16.26
CA LEU A 65 13.91 1.71 -14.96
C LEU A 65 12.54 1.02 -15.11
N VAL A 66 12.29 0.03 -14.26
CA VAL A 66 11.00 -0.66 -14.20
C VAL A 66 10.36 -0.32 -12.87
N GLY A 67 9.30 0.49 -12.89
CA GLY A 67 8.50 0.77 -11.71
C GLY A 67 7.71 -0.46 -11.31
N ILE A 68 7.99 -1.01 -10.13
CA ILE A 68 7.33 -2.23 -9.61
C ILE A 68 6.39 -1.90 -8.45
N ASP A 69 5.59 -2.89 -8.09
CA ASP A 69 4.90 -2.90 -6.80
C ASP A 69 5.86 -3.13 -5.65
N ASP A 70 5.36 -2.95 -4.42
CA ASP A 70 6.18 -3.06 -3.22
C ASP A 70 6.79 -4.45 -3.09
N LEU A 71 8.12 -4.48 -3.03
CA LEU A 71 8.89 -5.69 -2.83
C LEU A 71 9.71 -5.56 -1.54
N MET A 72 9.55 -6.49 -0.60
CA MET A 72 10.42 -6.58 0.59
C MET A 72 11.30 -7.83 0.63
N THR A 73 11.07 -8.80 -0.25
CA THR A 73 11.83 -10.05 -0.31
C THR A 73 12.25 -10.34 -1.74
N ASP A 74 13.55 -10.53 -1.97
CA ASP A 74 14.17 -10.82 -3.27
C ASP A 74 14.31 -12.32 -3.57
N THR A 75 14.02 -13.19 -2.60
CA THR A 75 14.31 -14.63 -2.66
C THR A 75 13.64 -15.37 -3.82
N SER A 76 12.52 -14.84 -4.35
CA SER A 76 11.80 -15.42 -5.48
C SER A 76 11.66 -14.43 -6.64
N LEU A 77 12.54 -13.44 -6.71
CA LEU A 77 12.50 -12.40 -7.73
C LEU A 77 13.10 -12.92 -9.04
N THR A 78 12.28 -13.00 -10.08
CA THR A 78 12.74 -13.18 -11.46
C THR A 78 12.23 -12.02 -12.31
N VAL A 79 13.10 -11.51 -13.19
CA VAL A 79 12.79 -10.40 -14.10
C VAL A 79 13.03 -10.90 -15.50
N GLU A 80 11.98 -10.97 -16.30
CA GLU A 80 12.01 -11.51 -17.65
C GLU A 80 11.50 -10.46 -18.64
N VAL A 81 12.06 -10.44 -19.84
CA VAL A 81 11.55 -9.63 -20.94
C VAL A 81 10.63 -10.46 -21.82
N ASP A 82 9.58 -9.81 -22.28
CA ASP A 82 8.65 -10.27 -23.30
C ASP A 82 8.68 -9.21 -24.41
N ASN A 83 9.47 -9.48 -25.45
CA ASN A 83 9.81 -8.53 -26.50
C ASN A 83 8.79 -8.52 -27.63
N ASP A 84 7.95 -9.55 -27.78
CA ASP A 84 6.92 -9.63 -28.80
C ASP A 84 5.47 -9.57 -28.25
N GLN A 85 5.32 -9.50 -26.92
CA GLN A 85 4.04 -9.45 -26.19
C GLN A 85 3.16 -10.68 -26.43
N ASP A 86 3.75 -11.84 -26.70
CA ASP A 86 3.01 -13.09 -26.87
C ASP A 86 2.67 -13.76 -25.51
N GLY A 87 3.19 -13.23 -24.40
CA GLY A 87 2.99 -13.73 -23.04
C GLY A 87 3.99 -14.81 -22.63
N VAL A 88 4.96 -15.13 -23.49
CA VAL A 88 6.07 -16.07 -23.26
C VAL A 88 7.37 -15.26 -23.21
N PRO A 89 8.02 -15.16 -22.04
CA PRO A 89 9.27 -14.41 -21.97
C PRO A 89 10.37 -15.11 -22.76
N GLU A 90 11.17 -14.33 -23.49
CA GLU A 90 12.26 -14.88 -24.28
C GLU A 90 13.57 -14.93 -23.51
N ALA A 91 13.76 -14.03 -22.54
CA ALA A 91 15.01 -13.93 -21.81
C ALA A 91 14.85 -13.37 -20.38
N GLU A 92 15.73 -13.81 -19.48
CA GLU A 92 15.84 -13.30 -18.11
C GLU A 92 16.89 -12.19 -18.00
N ILE A 93 16.56 -11.13 -17.26
CA ILE A 93 17.49 -10.07 -16.86
C ILE A 93 18.09 -10.45 -15.51
N THR A 94 19.38 -10.78 -15.50
CA THR A 94 20.12 -11.14 -14.28
C THR A 94 20.91 -9.98 -13.68
N GLU A 95 21.28 -8.98 -14.49
CA GLU A 95 22.05 -7.81 -14.07
C GLU A 95 21.16 -6.61 -13.80
N TYR A 96 20.62 -6.56 -12.59
CA TYR A 96 19.78 -5.46 -12.13
C TYR A 96 20.12 -5.01 -10.71
N ARG A 97 19.63 -3.83 -10.34
CA ARG A 97 19.72 -3.24 -9.01
C ARG A 97 18.34 -2.83 -8.54
N LEU A 98 18.01 -3.17 -7.29
CA LEU A 98 16.77 -2.73 -6.68
C LEU A 98 16.91 -1.31 -6.13
N THR A 99 15.90 -0.48 -6.38
CA THR A 99 15.84 0.90 -5.92
C THR A 99 14.54 1.15 -5.14
N PRO A 100 14.56 1.96 -4.06
CA PRO A 100 15.70 2.67 -3.48
C PRO A 100 16.79 1.75 -2.90
N ILE A 101 18.07 2.11 -3.08
CA ILE A 101 19.20 1.21 -2.72
C ILE A 101 19.25 0.88 -1.22
N ASN A 102 18.83 1.82 -0.36
CA ASN A 102 18.82 1.67 1.08
C ASN A 102 17.46 1.20 1.63
N ALA A 103 16.53 0.78 0.77
CA ALA A 103 15.17 0.42 1.19
C ALA A 103 15.18 -0.70 2.25
N ALA A 104 15.94 -1.77 2.03
CA ALA A 104 16.11 -2.86 3.00
C ALA A 104 16.65 -2.39 4.36
N ALA A 105 17.64 -1.49 4.38
CA ALA A 105 18.23 -0.97 5.62
C ALA A 105 17.25 -0.12 6.42
N ILE A 106 16.30 0.55 5.75
CA ILE A 106 15.30 1.43 6.37
C ILE A 106 13.98 0.66 6.64
N GLY A 107 13.93 -0.64 6.32
CA GLY A 107 12.70 -1.44 6.43
C GLY A 107 11.58 -0.94 5.52
N LYS A 108 11.94 -0.37 4.37
CA LYS A 108 11.00 0.05 3.32
C LYS A 108 11.09 -0.92 2.13
N PRO A 109 10.01 -1.09 1.37
CA PRO A 109 10.04 -1.90 0.16
C PRO A 109 10.84 -1.22 -0.94
N TRP A 110 11.44 -2.03 -1.82
CA TRP A 110 11.88 -1.61 -3.12
C TRP A 110 10.67 -1.34 -4.01
N THR A 111 10.78 -0.31 -4.87
CA THR A 111 9.67 0.16 -5.71
C THR A 111 10.05 0.28 -7.18
N ALA A 112 11.33 0.11 -7.52
CA ALA A 112 11.77 0.09 -8.90
C ALA A 112 12.98 -0.84 -9.07
N ILE A 113 13.10 -1.39 -10.27
CA ILE A 113 14.24 -2.20 -10.71
C ILE A 113 15.01 -1.37 -11.74
N GLU A 114 16.27 -1.10 -11.46
CA GLU A 114 17.20 -0.45 -12.36
C GLU A 114 18.00 -1.54 -13.09
N ILE A 115 17.90 -1.59 -14.41
CA ILE A 115 18.66 -2.54 -15.23
C ILE A 115 20.00 -1.89 -15.56
N LEU A 116 21.08 -2.61 -15.26
CA LEU A 116 22.42 -2.08 -15.44
C LEU A 116 22.78 -1.98 -16.93
N PRO A 117 23.54 -0.96 -17.36
CA PRO A 117 24.00 -0.86 -18.75
C PRO A 117 24.82 -2.06 -19.22
N SER A 118 25.45 -2.78 -18.29
CA SER A 118 26.22 -4.00 -18.53
C SER A 118 25.36 -5.22 -18.85
N SER A 119 24.06 -5.19 -18.55
CA SER A 119 23.17 -6.33 -18.76
C SER A 119 23.15 -6.74 -20.24
N PRO A 120 23.37 -8.03 -20.55
CA PRO A 120 23.31 -8.54 -21.92
C PRO A 120 21.88 -8.53 -22.48
N VAL A 121 20.89 -8.66 -21.58
CA VAL A 121 19.45 -8.63 -21.90
C VAL A 121 18.90 -7.28 -21.45
N LYS A 122 18.25 -6.57 -22.37
CA LYS A 122 17.65 -5.26 -22.11
C LYS A 122 16.22 -5.25 -22.64
N PRO A 123 15.29 -4.59 -21.92
CA PRO A 123 13.95 -4.39 -22.44
C PRO A 123 13.99 -3.40 -23.61
N ASN A 124 12.96 -3.47 -24.45
CA ASN A 124 12.81 -2.67 -25.65
C ASN A 124 11.87 -1.45 -25.47
N GLY A 125 11.39 -1.21 -24.23
CA GLY A 125 10.47 -0.12 -23.90
C GLY A 125 9.02 -0.37 -24.33
N LEU A 126 8.67 -1.59 -24.73
CA LEU A 126 7.29 -1.94 -25.01
C LEU A 126 6.42 -1.87 -23.76
N HIS A 127 5.17 -1.46 -23.95
CA HIS A 127 4.18 -1.47 -22.89
C HIS A 127 3.96 -2.90 -22.41
N HIS A 128 4.03 -3.11 -21.09
CA HIS A 128 3.92 -4.44 -20.47
C HIS A 128 4.97 -5.47 -20.94
N GLY A 129 6.09 -5.05 -21.55
CA GLY A 129 7.12 -5.95 -22.05
C GLY A 129 8.09 -6.52 -20.99
N VAL A 130 7.87 -6.27 -19.70
CA VAL A 130 8.67 -6.86 -18.62
C VAL A 130 7.77 -7.65 -17.67
N ARG A 131 8.03 -8.94 -17.55
CA ARG A 131 7.37 -9.82 -16.59
C ARG A 131 8.25 -9.94 -15.35
N VAL A 132 7.72 -9.54 -14.19
CA VAL A 132 8.41 -9.72 -12.92
C VAL A 132 7.62 -10.69 -12.06
N SER A 133 8.27 -11.76 -11.62
CA SER A 133 7.69 -12.72 -10.67
C SER A 133 8.30 -12.49 -9.29
N ALA A 134 7.46 -12.23 -8.29
CA ALA A 134 7.92 -12.05 -6.93
C ALA A 134 6.78 -12.23 -5.91
N ARG A 135 7.15 -12.30 -4.62
CA ARG A 135 6.20 -12.12 -3.51
C ARG A 135 6.03 -10.65 -3.22
N TRP A 136 4.88 -10.11 -3.66
CA TRP A 136 4.56 -8.70 -3.49
C TRP A 136 4.06 -8.38 -2.08
N GLY A 137 4.39 -7.19 -1.61
CA GLY A 137 3.89 -6.62 -0.37
C GLY A 137 4.93 -6.41 0.71
N TRP A 138 4.44 -6.08 1.90
CA TRP A 138 5.26 -5.80 3.08
C TRP A 138 5.41 -7.02 3.96
N SER A 139 6.64 -7.38 4.31
CA SER A 139 6.93 -8.53 5.20
C SER A 139 6.24 -8.43 6.57
N ALA A 140 6.05 -7.20 7.06
CA ALA A 140 5.27 -6.91 8.25
C ALA A 140 4.54 -5.57 8.08
N VAL A 141 3.29 -5.53 8.52
CA VAL A 141 2.51 -4.29 8.58
C VAL A 141 3.13 -3.37 9.65
N PRO A 142 3.51 -2.12 9.31
CA PRO A 142 4.08 -1.18 10.28
C PRO A 142 3.13 -0.88 11.45
N ASN A 143 3.67 -0.69 12.65
CA ASN A 143 2.86 -0.39 13.85
C ASN A 143 2.01 0.89 13.69
N ALA A 144 2.53 1.89 12.98
CA ALA A 144 1.78 3.12 12.68
C ALA A 144 0.52 2.82 11.84
N ILE A 145 0.62 1.92 10.85
CA ILE A 145 -0.52 1.48 10.03
C ILE A 145 -1.51 0.67 10.87
N LYS A 146 -1.04 -0.23 11.73
CA LYS A 146 -1.91 -0.98 12.65
C LYS A 146 -2.70 -0.04 13.57
N LEU A 147 -2.02 0.94 14.18
CA LEU A 147 -2.66 1.93 15.05
C LEU A 147 -3.68 2.78 14.28
N ALA A 148 -3.31 3.26 13.10
CA ALA A 148 -4.21 3.99 12.21
C ALA A 148 -5.47 3.17 11.87
N THR A 149 -5.32 1.87 11.57
CA THR A 149 -6.44 0.97 11.31
C THR A 149 -7.34 0.83 12.54
N MET A 150 -6.77 0.67 13.74
CA MET A 150 -7.55 0.56 14.98
C MET A 150 -8.35 1.84 15.27
N ILE A 151 -7.73 3.03 15.12
CA ILE A 151 -8.39 4.32 15.33
C ILE A 151 -9.52 4.53 14.31
N GLN A 152 -9.27 4.23 13.03
CA GLN A 152 -10.31 4.40 12.01
C GLN A 152 -11.44 3.38 12.18
N ALA A 153 -11.11 2.13 12.54
CA ALA A 153 -12.10 1.07 12.74
C ALA A 153 -12.97 1.34 13.98
N SER A 154 -12.42 1.84 15.08
CA SER A 154 -13.21 2.21 16.27
C SER A 154 -14.26 3.27 15.94
N ARG A 155 -13.89 4.27 15.13
CA ARG A 155 -14.84 5.32 14.69
C ARG A 155 -15.92 4.79 13.77
N LEU A 156 -15.58 3.90 12.84
CA LEU A 156 -16.56 3.24 11.99
C LEU A 156 -17.53 2.39 12.81
N TYR A 157 -17.02 1.71 13.83
CA TYR A 157 -17.82 0.93 14.77
C TYR A 157 -18.77 1.81 15.58
N GLU A 158 -18.29 2.91 16.19
CA GLU A 158 -19.14 3.83 16.94
C GLU A 158 -20.23 4.49 16.09
N ARG A 159 -19.96 4.78 14.81
CA ARG A 159 -20.95 5.36 13.88
C ARG A 159 -22.19 4.51 13.69
N ARG A 160 -22.10 3.19 13.88
CA ARG A 160 -23.27 2.30 13.80
C ARG A 160 -24.37 2.70 14.80
N GLN A 161 -23.95 3.20 15.97
CA GLN A 161 -24.86 3.62 17.05
C GLN A 161 -25.38 5.05 16.81
N ASN A 162 -24.71 5.83 15.96
CA ASN A 162 -25.07 7.20 15.65
C ASN A 162 -25.56 7.35 14.20
N VAL A 163 -26.69 6.69 13.91
CA VAL A 163 -27.36 6.73 12.58
C VAL A 163 -27.85 8.15 12.23
N ALA A 164 -28.16 8.98 13.23
CA ALA A 164 -28.65 10.35 13.05
C ALA A 164 -27.58 11.34 12.54
N GLY A 165 -26.31 10.92 12.47
CA GLY A 165 -25.20 11.71 11.97
C GLY A 165 -24.40 12.40 13.07
N GLN A 166 -23.24 12.92 12.67
CA GLN A 166 -22.30 13.60 13.56
C GLN A 166 -23.02 14.78 14.26
N LEU A 167 -22.88 14.91 15.59
CA LEU A 167 -23.25 16.16 16.27
C LEU A 167 -22.35 17.26 15.70
N ARG A 168 -22.92 18.08 14.82
CA ARG A 168 -22.20 19.09 14.02
C ARG A 168 -21.74 20.29 14.83
N GLU A 169 -22.27 20.42 16.03
CA GLU A 169 -22.11 21.59 16.86
C GLU A 169 -22.30 21.19 18.32
N LYS A 170 -21.35 21.61 19.16
CA LYS A 170 -21.52 21.59 20.60
C LYS A 170 -21.22 23.00 21.09
N GLU A 171 -22.25 23.66 21.59
CA GLU A 171 -22.12 24.95 22.26
C GLU A 171 -21.97 24.66 23.76
N VAL A 172 -20.86 25.11 24.33
CA VAL A 172 -20.63 25.11 25.78
C VAL A 172 -20.36 26.55 26.17
N ASP A 173 -21.29 27.17 26.88
CA ASP A 173 -21.29 28.60 27.20
C ASP A 173 -21.07 29.47 25.94
N ASP A 174 -20.03 30.30 25.89
CA ASP A 174 -19.72 31.19 24.75
C ASP A 174 -18.81 30.54 23.68
N VAL A 175 -18.42 29.27 23.84
CA VAL A 175 -17.48 28.59 22.95
C VAL A 175 -18.22 27.67 21.98
N ARG A 176 -18.16 28.03 20.70
CA ARG A 176 -18.67 27.22 19.60
C ARG A 176 -17.59 26.27 19.09
N LEU A 177 -17.72 24.99 19.40
CA LEU A 177 -16.86 23.95 18.83
C LEU A 177 -17.47 23.46 17.52
N GLN A 178 -16.83 23.82 16.40
CA GLN A 178 -17.19 23.32 15.08
C GLN A 178 -16.14 22.31 14.61
N TRP A 179 -16.55 21.05 14.48
CA TRP A 179 -15.72 20.05 13.80
C TRP A 179 -15.86 20.26 12.29
N GLY A 180 -14.98 21.09 11.73
CA GLY A 180 -14.99 21.43 10.32
C GLY A 180 -14.72 20.21 9.44
N LEU A 181 -15.63 19.93 8.50
CA LEU A 181 -15.32 19.11 7.34
C LEU A 181 -14.25 19.87 6.54
N THR A 182 -12.99 19.48 6.72
CA THR A 182 -11.92 19.97 5.83
C THR A 182 -12.26 19.46 4.44
N GLY A 183 -12.66 20.38 3.57
CA GLY A 183 -13.21 20.09 2.25
C GLY A 183 -12.25 19.28 1.39
N GLY A 184 -12.79 18.21 0.81
CA GLY A 184 -12.12 17.37 -0.19
C GLY A 184 -11.78 15.98 0.33
N THR A 185 -12.59 14.97 -0.02
CA THR A 185 -12.19 13.55 -0.08
C THR A 185 -11.49 12.96 1.16
N VAL A 186 -11.69 13.49 2.37
CA VAL A 186 -11.04 12.96 3.57
C VAL A 186 -11.84 11.73 4.06
N GLU A 187 -11.53 10.56 3.49
CA GLU A 187 -12.08 9.26 3.92
C GLU A 187 -11.59 8.84 5.33
N LEU A 188 -10.46 9.38 5.79
CA LEU A 188 -9.78 9.06 7.05
C LEU A 188 -9.81 10.22 8.03
N ASP A 189 -9.61 9.98 9.33
CA ASP A 189 -9.38 11.09 10.25
C ASP A 189 -8.16 11.96 9.87
N ALA A 190 -8.16 13.24 10.23
CA ALA A 190 -7.01 14.12 9.97
C ALA A 190 -5.74 13.63 10.69
N ASP A 191 -5.86 13.17 11.93
CA ASP A 191 -4.72 12.65 12.71
C ASP A 191 -4.25 11.30 12.16
N VAL A 192 -5.21 10.45 11.76
CA VAL A 192 -4.92 9.19 11.08
C VAL A 192 -4.18 9.44 9.77
N LEU A 193 -4.65 10.41 8.97
CA LEU A 193 -4.04 10.80 7.71
C LEU A 193 -2.62 11.32 7.91
N ALA A 194 -2.38 12.14 8.94
CA ALA A 194 -1.05 12.61 9.30
C ALA A 194 -0.12 11.44 9.68
N SER A 195 -0.62 10.48 10.48
CA SER A 195 0.17 9.33 10.92
C SER A 195 0.58 8.38 9.79
N VAL A 196 -0.27 8.20 8.77
CA VAL A 196 0.02 7.35 7.61
C VAL A 196 0.73 8.11 6.47
N GLY A 197 0.81 9.44 6.54
CA GLY A 197 1.36 10.28 5.47
C GLY A 197 2.78 9.90 5.03
N ALA A 198 3.63 9.46 5.96
CA ALA A 198 5.01 9.02 5.66
C ALA A 198 5.09 7.72 4.83
N TYR A 199 4.01 6.95 4.79
CA TYR A 199 3.92 5.68 4.04
C TYR A 199 3.22 5.84 2.68
N ARG A 200 2.66 7.02 2.40
CA ARG A 200 1.95 7.32 1.16
C ARG A 200 2.89 7.24 -0.03
N ARG A 201 2.48 6.49 -1.06
CA ARG A 201 3.13 6.51 -2.36
C ARG A 201 2.66 7.75 -3.12
N VAL A 202 3.51 8.76 -3.17
CA VAL A 202 3.31 9.92 -4.05
C VAL A 202 3.83 9.55 -5.43
N TRP A 203 2.96 9.59 -6.44
CA TRP A 203 3.40 9.49 -7.81
C TRP A 203 4.01 10.84 -8.16
N ALA A 204 5.34 10.94 -8.10
CA ALA A 204 6.03 12.06 -8.70
C ALA A 204 5.96 11.83 -10.21
N ALA A 205 5.11 12.60 -10.89
CA ALA A 205 5.24 12.74 -12.33
C ALA A 205 6.62 13.36 -12.56
N VAL A 206 7.52 12.58 -13.16
CA VAL A 206 8.80 13.07 -13.69
C VAL A 206 8.56 13.49 -15.13
#